data_AF-A0A074KTD7-F1
#
_entry.id   AF-A0A074KTD7-F1
#
_cell.length_a   1.000
_cell.length_b   1.000
_cell.length_c   1.000
_cell.angle_alpha   90.00
_cell.angle_beta   90.00
_cell.angle_gamma   90.00
#
_symmetry.space_group_name_H-M   'P 1'
#
loop_
_entity.id
_entity.type
_entity.pdbx_description
1 polymer ?
#
loop_
_entity_poly.entity_id
_entity_poly.type
_entity_poly.pdbx_seq_one_letter_code
_entity_poly.pdbx_strand_id
1 'polypeptide(L)'
;MHLYLWILLAQIPSLNSPIAQQYDIATDRMPTGNLLWSPRVGFNWDARGDATLQLRGGLGVFSGRLPFVWLSNQFSNTGIEIALLQAQRERGDFPAGFTFNPDPASQPNATELGLPTFTSEINATDPNFRYPQVFRANLGADYRLSNGIIATFDGIFTQNINNILYQNRNIAGLEDGNFYTFQGADIRTRFDGARID
;
A
#
# COMPACT_ATOMS: atom_id res chain seq x y z
N MET A 1 29.60 -13.71 35.94
CA MET A 1 28.24 -13.51 35.38
C MET A 1 28.33 -12.40 34.34
N HIS A 2 28.42 -12.74 33.05
CA HIS A 2 28.57 -11.75 31.96
C HIS A 2 27.23 -11.66 31.22
N LEU A 3 26.62 -10.48 31.25
CA LEU A 3 25.36 -10.17 30.59
C LEU A 3 25.69 -9.63 29.19
N TYR A 4 25.31 -10.35 28.14
CA TYR A 4 25.42 -9.86 26.76
C TYR A 4 24.11 -9.17 26.38
N LEU A 5 24.18 -7.84 26.23
CA LEU A 5 23.12 -7.01 25.68
C LEU A 5 23.27 -7.01 24.15
N TRP A 6 22.39 -7.74 23.46
CA TRP A 6 22.28 -7.67 22.00
C TRP A 6 21.47 -6.42 21.63
N ILE A 7 22.15 -5.30 21.36
CA ILE A 7 21.54 -4.20 20.62
C ILE A 7 21.64 -4.59 19.14
N LEU A 8 20.51 -4.95 18.54
CA LEU A 8 20.39 -5.05 17.09
C LEU A 8 20.50 -3.61 16.55
N LEU A 9 21.71 -3.16 16.26
CA LEU A 9 21.92 -2.01 15.38
C LEU A 9 21.45 -2.45 13.99
N ALA A 10 20.18 -2.23 13.69
CA ALA A 10 19.74 -2.15 12.30
C ALA A 10 20.57 -1.03 11.68
N GLN A 11 21.56 -1.41 10.89
CA GLN A 11 22.40 -0.50 10.13
C GLN A 11 21.46 0.26 9.19
N ILE A 12 21.16 1.52 9.53
CA ILE A 12 20.29 2.37 8.72
C ILE A 12 21.03 2.54 7.38
N PRO A 13 20.50 1.99 6.26
CA PRO A 13 21.20 2.06 4.99
C PRO A 13 21.39 3.52 4.57
N SER A 14 22.34 3.72 3.65
CA SER A 14 22.69 5.01 3.06
C SER A 14 21.46 5.93 2.87
N LEU A 15 21.49 7.06 3.59
CA LEU A 15 20.36 7.96 3.78
C LEU A 15 20.00 8.68 2.48
N ASN A 16 18.94 8.23 1.82
CA ASN A 16 18.25 8.86 0.68
C ASN A 16 19.12 9.11 -0.56
N SER A 17 18.75 8.50 -1.69
CA SER A 17 19.40 8.77 -2.98
C SER A 17 19.35 10.26 -3.36
N PRO A 18 20.27 10.80 -4.18
CA PRO A 18 20.26 12.20 -4.61
C PRO A 18 18.92 12.63 -5.23
N ILE A 19 18.27 11.73 -5.97
CA ILE A 19 16.94 11.95 -6.54
C ILE A 19 15.86 12.00 -5.45
N ALA A 20 15.93 11.17 -4.40
CA ALA A 20 15.02 11.25 -3.26
C ALA A 20 15.17 12.59 -2.51
N GLN A 21 16.40 13.10 -2.36
CA GLN A 21 16.65 14.41 -1.77
C GLN A 21 16.11 15.56 -2.62
N GLN A 22 16.21 15.47 -3.94
CA GLN A 22 15.64 16.45 -4.87
C GLN A 22 14.12 16.58 -4.75
N TYR A 23 13.41 15.48 -4.48
CA TYR A 23 11.96 15.44 -4.35
C TYR A 23 11.44 15.43 -2.90
N ASP A 24 12.30 15.69 -1.91
CA ASP A 24 11.98 15.66 -0.47
C ASP A 24 11.32 14.33 -0.01
N ILE A 25 11.79 13.22 -0.59
CA ILE A 25 11.31 11.86 -0.30
C ILE A 25 12.18 11.25 0.80
N ALA A 26 11.61 11.09 1.99
CA ALA A 26 12.28 10.44 3.11
C ALA A 26 11.97 8.92 3.13
N THR A 27 13.00 8.11 2.96
CA THR A 27 12.91 6.63 3.03
C THR A 27 13.32 6.06 4.39
N ASP A 28 13.93 6.89 5.22
CA ASP A 28 14.50 6.60 6.54
C ASP A 28 13.54 6.93 7.70
N ARG A 29 12.38 7.52 7.42
CA ARG A 29 11.43 7.97 8.45
C ARG A 29 10.18 7.12 8.46
N MET A 30 9.76 6.74 9.67
CA MET A 30 8.44 6.15 9.88
C MET A 30 7.37 7.25 9.94
N PRO A 31 6.13 6.98 9.51
CA PRO A 31 5.02 7.89 9.72
C PRO A 31 4.88 8.25 11.20
N THR A 32 4.55 9.51 11.49
CA THR A 32 4.31 9.94 12.87
C THR A 32 3.15 9.15 13.43
N GLY A 33 3.40 8.32 14.45
CA GLY A 33 2.42 7.40 15.02
C GLY A 33 1.12 8.14 15.36
N ASN A 34 0.03 7.79 14.67
CA ASN A 34 -1.27 8.39 14.87
C ASN A 34 -2.03 7.64 15.99
N LEU A 35 -2.72 8.37 16.87
CA LEU A 35 -3.59 7.76 17.89
C LEU A 35 -4.73 7.02 17.19
N LEU A 36 -4.74 5.69 17.32
CA LEU A 36 -5.81 4.83 16.78
C LEU A 36 -6.94 4.67 17.79
N TRP A 37 -7.85 5.62 17.80
CA TRP A 37 -9.08 5.51 18.60
C TRP A 37 -10.15 4.72 17.83
N SER A 38 -10.63 3.63 18.41
CA SER A 38 -11.62 2.71 17.80
C SER A 38 -12.82 2.47 18.74
N PRO A 39 -13.63 3.50 19.05
CA PRO A 39 -14.79 3.34 19.91
C PRO A 39 -15.83 2.45 19.26
N ARG A 40 -16.52 1.64 20.08
CA ARG A 40 -17.57 0.73 19.64
C ARG A 40 -18.66 0.70 20.69
N VAL A 41 -19.90 0.82 20.25
CA VAL A 41 -21.07 0.69 21.09
C VAL A 41 -22.10 -0.16 20.36
N GLY A 42 -22.77 -1.03 21.11
CA GLY A 42 -23.81 -1.89 20.59
C GLY A 42 -24.91 -2.07 21.62
N PHE A 43 -26.06 -2.52 21.14
CA PHE A 43 -27.19 -2.88 21.96
C PHE A 43 -27.79 -4.20 21.47
N ASN A 44 -28.40 -4.91 22.41
CA ASN A 44 -29.31 -5.99 22.13
C ASN A 44 -30.50 -5.84 23.06
N TRP A 45 -31.71 -5.83 22.50
CA TRP A 45 -32.92 -5.52 23.23
C TRP A 45 -34.03 -6.49 22.89
N ASP A 46 -34.60 -7.10 23.93
CA ASP A 46 -35.85 -7.84 23.84
C ASP A 46 -37.03 -6.86 23.88
N ALA A 47 -37.63 -6.61 22.73
CA ALA A 47 -38.70 -5.62 22.59
C ALA A 47 -40.03 -6.07 23.20
N ARG A 48 -40.20 -7.38 23.47
CA ARG A 48 -41.43 -7.96 24.03
C ARG A 48 -41.25 -8.59 25.41
N GLY A 49 -40.02 -8.82 25.84
CA GLY A 49 -39.68 -9.41 27.14
C GLY A 49 -39.87 -10.93 27.22
N ASP A 50 -40.23 -11.57 26.09
CA ASP A 50 -40.49 -13.00 25.95
C ASP A 50 -39.54 -13.68 24.93
N ALA A 51 -38.50 -12.96 24.50
CA ALA A 51 -37.54 -13.35 23.48
C ALA A 51 -38.14 -13.68 22.10
N THR A 52 -39.36 -13.21 21.79
CA THR A 52 -39.98 -13.39 20.46
C THR A 52 -39.57 -12.32 19.45
N LEU A 53 -39.17 -11.14 19.91
CA LEU A 53 -38.65 -10.06 19.08
C LEU A 53 -37.37 -9.49 19.68
N GLN A 54 -36.24 -9.76 19.04
CA GLN A 54 -34.93 -9.24 19.43
C GLN A 54 -34.50 -8.17 18.44
N LEU A 55 -34.16 -6.99 18.94
CA LEU A 55 -33.55 -5.91 18.16
C LEU A 55 -32.09 -5.79 18.54
N ARG A 56 -31.20 -5.85 17.55
CA ARG A 56 -29.76 -5.76 17.75
C ARG A 56 -29.17 -4.71 16.85
N GLY A 57 -28.18 -3.99 17.35
CA GLY A 57 -27.52 -2.98 16.53
C GLY A 57 -26.26 -2.46 17.18
N GLY A 58 -25.54 -1.66 16.41
CA GLY A 58 -24.32 -1.06 16.89
C GLY A 58 -23.69 -0.15 15.87
N LEU A 59 -22.73 0.62 16.36
CA LEU A 59 -21.86 1.43 15.55
C LEU A 59 -20.45 1.38 16.12
N GLY A 60 -19.46 1.49 15.25
CA GLY A 60 -18.09 1.46 15.68
C GLY A 60 -17.10 1.88 14.62
N VAL A 61 -15.92 2.26 15.10
CA VAL A 61 -14.74 2.50 14.28
C VAL A 61 -13.82 1.29 14.37
N PHE A 62 -13.30 0.86 13.21
CA PHE A 62 -12.44 -0.30 13.09
C PHE A 62 -11.18 0.09 12.33
N SER A 63 -10.04 0.03 13.02
CA SER A 63 -8.73 0.21 12.37
C SER A 63 -8.30 -1.06 11.63
N GLY A 64 -7.87 -0.88 10.39
CA GLY A 64 -7.24 -1.91 9.58
C GLY A 64 -5.74 -2.03 9.85
N ARG A 65 -5.16 -3.17 9.46
CA ARG A 65 -3.71 -3.39 9.51
C ARG A 65 -3.07 -2.80 8.27
N LEU A 66 -1.98 -2.05 8.44
CA LEU A 66 -1.12 -1.66 7.34
C LEU A 66 -0.38 -2.90 6.81
N PRO A 67 -0.27 -3.11 5.49
CA PRO A 67 0.68 -4.09 4.96
C PRO A 67 2.10 -3.64 5.32
N PHE A 68 2.70 -4.29 6.32
CA PHE A 68 4.03 -3.91 6.81
C PHE A 68 5.11 -3.99 5.73
N VAL A 69 4.88 -4.78 4.68
CA VAL A 69 5.73 -4.83 3.49
C VAL A 69 5.90 -3.47 2.82
N TRP A 70 4.89 -2.59 2.83
CA TRP A 70 5.03 -1.26 2.23
C TRP A 70 5.93 -0.36 3.07
N LEU A 71 5.84 -0.51 4.39
CA LEU A 71 6.69 0.18 5.34
C LEU A 71 8.11 -0.39 5.39
N SER A 72 8.31 -1.68 5.12
CA SER A 72 9.67 -2.23 4.98
C SER A 72 10.30 -1.88 3.64
N ASN A 73 9.50 -1.84 2.56
CA ASN A 73 10.00 -1.55 1.23
C ASN A 73 10.59 -0.14 1.11
N GLN A 74 10.15 0.85 1.90
CA GLN A 74 10.84 2.14 1.91
C GLN A 74 12.29 2.04 2.41
N PHE A 75 12.56 1.18 3.40
CA PHE A 75 13.92 1.01 3.92
C PHE A 75 14.81 0.17 3.00
N SER A 76 14.22 -0.73 2.22
CA SER A 76 14.97 -1.60 1.28
C SER A 76 15.16 -0.95 -0.10
N ASN A 77 14.18 -0.19 -0.59
CA ASN A 77 14.18 0.43 -1.91
C ASN A 77 14.41 1.93 -1.77
N THR A 78 15.64 2.30 -1.40
CA THR A 78 16.05 3.70 -1.13
C THR A 78 16.55 4.46 -2.37
N GLY A 79 16.65 3.76 -3.51
CA GLY A 79 17.26 4.30 -4.73
C GLY A 79 18.78 4.14 -4.81
N ILE A 80 19.43 3.51 -3.81
CA ILE A 80 20.89 3.37 -3.73
C ILE A 80 21.35 1.91 -3.80
N GLU A 81 20.72 1.02 -3.04
CA GLU A 81 21.21 -0.36 -2.83
C GLU A 81 20.84 -1.34 -3.96
N ILE A 82 19.84 -0.99 -4.77
CA ILE A 82 19.38 -1.81 -5.90
C ILE A 82 19.68 -1.01 -7.17
N ALA A 83 20.04 -1.69 -8.24
CA ALA A 83 20.09 -1.11 -9.57
C ALA A 83 19.49 -2.13 -10.54
N LEU A 84 18.55 -1.69 -11.37
CA LEU A 84 17.97 -2.55 -12.40
C LEU A 84 18.75 -2.40 -13.70
N LEU A 85 19.36 -3.49 -14.15
CA LEU A 85 19.91 -3.58 -15.49
C LEU A 85 18.82 -4.07 -16.43
N GLN A 86 18.37 -3.18 -17.30
CA GLN A 86 17.42 -3.51 -18.36
C GLN A 86 18.13 -3.40 -19.70
N ALA A 87 18.21 -4.52 -20.40
CA ALA A 87 18.69 -4.60 -21.78
C ALA A 87 17.54 -5.17 -22.62
N GLN A 88 16.99 -4.36 -23.51
CA GLN A 88 15.87 -4.72 -24.38
C GLN A 88 16.27 -4.56 -25.85
N ARG A 89 16.12 -5.65 -26.60
CA ARG A 89 16.43 -5.66 -28.04
C ARG A 89 15.65 -4.60 -28.83
N GLU A 90 14.43 -4.27 -28.40
CA GLU A 90 13.56 -3.27 -29.04
C GLU A 90 13.89 -1.82 -28.66
N ARG A 91 14.50 -1.59 -27.49
CA ARG A 91 14.92 -0.25 -27.01
C ARG A 91 16.31 0.14 -27.53
N GLY A 92 17.04 -0.80 -28.14
CA GLY A 92 18.37 -0.57 -28.71
C GLY A 92 19.49 -0.46 -27.67
N ASP A 93 19.21 -0.80 -26.41
CA ASP A 93 20.13 -0.73 -25.27
C ASP A 93 20.76 -2.09 -24.94
N PHE A 94 20.65 -3.08 -25.83
CA PHE A 94 21.35 -4.36 -25.67
C PHE A 94 22.83 -4.19 -26.04
N PRO A 95 23.79 -4.40 -25.12
CA PRO A 95 25.21 -4.28 -25.45
C PRO A 95 25.59 -5.27 -26.55
N ALA A 96 26.37 -4.81 -27.53
CA ALA A 96 26.90 -5.68 -28.57
C ALA A 96 27.74 -6.80 -27.92
N GLY A 97 27.36 -8.07 -28.15
CA GLY A 97 28.06 -9.23 -27.59
C GLY A 97 27.57 -9.73 -26.23
N PHE A 98 26.48 -9.16 -25.68
CA PHE A 98 25.88 -9.69 -24.45
C PHE A 98 25.47 -11.16 -24.64
N THR A 99 26.06 -12.04 -23.84
CA THR A 99 25.83 -13.48 -23.84
C THR A 99 25.34 -13.89 -22.48
N PHE A 100 24.31 -14.75 -22.42
CA PHE A 100 23.83 -15.28 -21.15
C PHE A 100 24.96 -16.03 -20.43
N ASN A 101 25.26 -15.62 -19.20
CA ASN A 101 26.19 -16.34 -18.33
C ASN A 101 25.40 -17.25 -17.37
N PRO A 102 25.52 -18.59 -17.46
CA PRO A 102 24.82 -19.51 -16.58
C PRO A 102 25.36 -19.54 -15.14
N ASP A 103 26.55 -19.00 -14.88
CA ASP A 103 27.14 -18.95 -13.54
C ASP A 103 26.63 -17.72 -12.76
N PRO A 104 25.86 -17.91 -11.66
CA PRO A 104 25.33 -16.80 -10.88
C PRO A 104 26.41 -15.98 -10.16
N ALA A 105 27.62 -16.51 -9.97
CA ALA A 105 28.72 -15.78 -9.31
C ALA A 105 29.50 -14.85 -10.25
N SER A 106 29.34 -15.00 -11.57
CA SER A 106 30.08 -14.21 -12.58
C SER A 106 29.16 -13.38 -13.48
N GLN A 107 28.02 -12.95 -12.95
CA GLN A 107 27.12 -12.06 -13.68
C GLN A 107 27.79 -10.69 -13.95
N PRO A 108 27.79 -10.20 -15.20
CA PRO A 108 28.41 -8.94 -15.54
C PRO A 108 27.66 -7.76 -14.91
N ASN A 109 28.37 -6.73 -14.46
CA ASN A 109 27.78 -5.51 -13.90
C ASN A 109 27.53 -4.42 -14.96
N ALA A 110 26.82 -3.35 -14.58
CA ALA A 110 26.45 -2.24 -15.47
C ALA A 110 27.66 -1.64 -16.21
N THR A 111 28.77 -1.48 -15.48
CA THR A 111 29.99 -0.81 -15.98
C THR A 111 30.69 -1.69 -17.01
N GLU A 112 30.78 -3.00 -16.76
CA GLU A 112 31.34 -3.98 -17.69
C GLU A 112 30.55 -4.08 -19.00
N LEU A 113 29.26 -3.78 -18.96
CA LEU A 113 28.37 -3.77 -20.12
C LEU A 113 28.31 -2.41 -20.84
N GLY A 114 29.03 -1.40 -20.34
CA GLY A 114 28.96 -0.04 -20.88
C GLY A 114 27.57 0.60 -20.74
N LEU A 115 26.76 0.11 -19.81
CA LEU A 115 25.39 0.57 -19.59
C LEU A 115 25.35 1.65 -18.50
N PRO A 116 24.53 2.70 -18.67
CA PRO A 116 24.25 3.61 -17.59
C PRO A 116 23.55 2.84 -16.45
N THR A 117 23.95 3.10 -15.21
CA THR A 117 23.21 2.61 -14.05
C THR A 117 21.99 3.50 -13.87
N PHE A 118 20.80 2.96 -14.11
CA PHE A 118 19.56 3.67 -13.81
C PHE A 118 19.28 3.62 -12.31
N THR A 119 18.73 4.71 -11.78
CA THR A 119 18.23 4.76 -10.40
C THR A 119 17.20 3.66 -10.17
N SER A 120 17.28 2.96 -9.05
CA SER A 120 16.26 1.97 -8.70
C SER A 120 14.99 2.63 -8.21
N GLU A 121 13.94 1.81 -8.13
CA GLU A 121 12.71 2.11 -7.42
C GLU A 121 13.01 2.75 -6.05
N ILE A 122 12.27 3.83 -5.77
CA ILE A 122 12.26 4.52 -4.48
C ILE A 122 10.86 4.38 -3.92
N ASN A 123 10.77 3.75 -2.75
CA ASN A 123 9.53 3.63 -2.02
C ASN A 123 9.53 4.57 -0.81
N ALA A 124 8.42 5.23 -0.58
CA ALA A 124 8.27 6.11 0.57
C ALA A 124 6.82 6.12 1.06
N THR A 125 6.67 6.42 2.34
CA THR A 125 5.37 6.63 2.98
C THR A 125 5.26 8.09 3.38
N ASP A 126 4.08 8.69 3.18
CA ASP A 126 3.81 10.05 3.63
C ASP A 126 4.06 10.16 5.16
N PRO A 127 4.82 11.15 5.64
CA PRO A 127 5.05 11.34 7.08
C PRO A 127 3.77 11.46 7.91
N ASN A 128 2.70 12.00 7.31
CA ASN A 128 1.38 12.18 7.91
C ASN A 128 0.44 10.98 7.66
N PHE A 129 0.96 9.86 7.15
CA PHE A 129 0.16 8.69 6.81
C PHE A 129 -0.67 8.18 7.99
N ARG A 130 -1.99 8.05 7.75
CA ARG A 130 -2.96 7.54 8.73
C ARG A 130 -3.31 6.09 8.40
N TYR A 131 -3.36 5.25 9.44
CA TYR A 131 -3.80 3.86 9.26
C TYR A 131 -5.24 3.82 8.72
N PRO A 132 -5.56 2.81 7.90
CA PRO A 132 -6.92 2.61 7.41
C PRO A 132 -7.90 2.50 8.57
N GLN A 133 -9.02 3.20 8.49
CA GLN A 133 -10.10 3.11 9.47
C GLN A 133 -11.43 3.11 8.74
N VAL A 134 -12.34 2.25 9.18
CA VAL A 134 -13.71 2.19 8.66
C VAL A 134 -14.71 2.44 9.78
N PHE A 135 -15.71 3.25 9.50
CA PHE A 135 -16.93 3.34 10.30
C PHE A 135 -17.91 2.27 9.81
N ARG A 136 -18.53 1.56 10.76
CA ARG A 136 -19.61 0.61 10.46
C ARG A 136 -20.77 0.83 11.40
N ALA A 137 -21.97 0.82 10.86
CA ALA A 137 -23.22 0.76 11.60
C ALA A 137 -24.02 -0.46 11.15
N ASN A 138 -24.70 -1.11 12.08
CA ASN A 138 -25.58 -2.24 11.78
C ASN A 138 -26.86 -2.17 12.60
N LEU A 139 -27.95 -2.66 12.01
CA LEU A 139 -29.24 -2.82 12.65
C LEU A 139 -29.86 -4.12 12.16
N GLY A 140 -30.33 -4.94 13.08
CA GLY A 140 -30.98 -6.20 12.78
C GLY A 140 -32.16 -6.47 13.72
N ALA A 141 -33.08 -7.28 13.23
CA ALA A 141 -34.26 -7.71 13.96
C ALA A 141 -34.46 -9.21 13.74
N ASP A 142 -34.63 -9.95 14.82
CA ASP A 142 -34.94 -11.38 14.82
C ASP A 142 -36.34 -11.59 15.40
N TYR A 143 -37.23 -12.23 14.63
CA TYR A 143 -38.61 -12.49 15.01
C TYR A 143 -38.95 -13.98 15.01
N ARG A 144 -39.38 -14.51 16.14
CA ARG A 144 -39.77 -15.92 16.30
C ARG A 144 -41.24 -16.12 15.93
N LEU A 145 -41.48 -16.98 14.95
CA LEU A 145 -42.80 -17.41 14.51
C LEU A 145 -43.29 -18.62 15.32
N SER A 146 -44.60 -18.88 15.28
CA SER A 146 -45.31 -19.87 16.11
C SER A 146 -44.92 -21.34 15.86
N ASN A 147 -44.18 -21.63 14.78
CA ASN A 147 -43.65 -22.96 14.45
C ASN A 147 -42.14 -23.10 14.74
N GLY A 148 -41.56 -22.16 15.49
CA GLY A 148 -40.13 -22.17 15.82
C GLY A 148 -39.22 -21.62 14.71
N ILE A 149 -39.77 -21.19 13.57
CA ILE A 149 -39.01 -20.47 12.53
C ILE A 149 -38.62 -19.09 13.07
N ILE A 150 -37.40 -18.65 12.77
CA ILE A 150 -36.93 -17.30 13.06
C ILE A 150 -36.78 -16.57 11.73
N ALA A 151 -37.47 -15.43 11.60
CA ALA A 151 -37.28 -14.50 10.50
C ALA A 151 -36.28 -13.41 10.94
N THR A 152 -35.22 -13.24 10.16
CA THR A 152 -34.16 -12.27 10.46
C THR A 152 -34.11 -11.20 9.38
N PHE A 153 -34.00 -9.95 9.80
CA PHE A 153 -33.66 -8.82 8.94
C PHE A 153 -32.35 -8.20 9.40
N ASP A 154 -31.47 -7.87 8.46
CA ASP A 154 -30.17 -7.26 8.72
C ASP A 154 -29.86 -6.14 7.73
N GLY A 155 -29.44 -5.00 8.26
CA GLY A 155 -28.90 -3.87 7.51
C GLY A 155 -27.52 -3.48 8.04
N ILE A 156 -26.59 -3.22 7.12
CA ILE A 156 -25.22 -2.81 7.45
C ILE A 156 -24.85 -1.63 6.55
N PHE A 157 -24.29 -0.59 7.16
CA PHE A 157 -23.67 0.54 6.49
C PHE A 157 -22.17 0.58 6.83
N THR A 158 -21.31 0.78 5.83
CA THR A 158 -19.87 0.90 6.02
C THR A 158 -19.35 2.09 5.24
N GLN A 159 -18.51 2.90 5.88
CA GLN A 159 -17.87 4.07 5.29
C GLN A 159 -16.38 4.10 5.65
N ASN A 160 -15.52 4.35 4.68
CA ASN A 160 -14.08 4.54 4.94
C ASN A 160 -13.87 5.93 5.57
N ILE A 161 -13.19 5.97 6.72
CA ILE A 161 -12.71 7.20 7.36
C ILE A 161 -11.34 7.56 6.78
N ASN A 162 -10.42 6.61 6.81
CA ASN A 162 -9.10 6.69 6.20
C ASN A 162 -8.90 5.46 5.31
N ASN A 163 -8.37 5.66 4.11
CA ASN A 163 -8.01 4.56 3.21
C ASN A 163 -6.62 4.82 2.61
N ILE A 164 -5.95 3.75 2.18
CA ILE A 164 -4.65 3.89 1.56
C ILE A 164 -4.81 4.30 0.10
N LEU A 165 -4.05 5.33 -0.28
CA LEU A 165 -3.87 5.70 -1.67
C LEU A 165 -2.45 5.32 -2.09
N TYR A 166 -2.35 4.51 -3.14
CA TYR A 166 -1.08 4.19 -3.77
C TYR A 166 -0.85 5.16 -4.94
N GLN A 167 0.34 5.74 -5.02
CA GLN A 167 0.73 6.64 -6.11
C GLN A 167 2.10 6.27 -6.62
N ASN A 168 2.23 6.18 -7.95
CA ASN A 168 3.53 6.17 -8.60
C ASN A 168 3.80 7.60 -9.11
N ARG A 169 4.75 8.29 -8.48
CA ARG A 169 5.13 9.67 -8.84
C ARG A 169 5.88 9.76 -10.17
N ASN A 170 6.41 8.65 -10.68
CA ASN A 170 7.12 8.60 -11.95
C ASN A 170 6.19 8.32 -13.16
N ILE A 171 4.92 8.76 -13.09
CA ILE A 171 3.98 8.67 -14.22
C ILE A 171 3.44 10.08 -14.46
N ALA A 172 3.78 10.65 -15.62
CA ALA A 172 3.29 11.94 -16.08
C ALA A 172 1.77 11.91 -16.33
N GLY A 173 1.10 13.06 -16.23
CA GLY A 173 -0.33 13.21 -16.53
C GLY A 173 -1.31 12.78 -15.43
N LEU A 174 -0.84 12.18 -14.33
CA LEU A 174 -1.69 11.87 -13.16
C LEU A 174 -2.15 13.11 -12.39
N GLU A 175 -1.34 14.16 -12.37
CA GLU A 175 -1.58 15.38 -11.58
C GLU A 175 -2.42 16.42 -12.34
N ASP A 176 -2.41 16.38 -13.69
CA ASP A 176 -3.06 17.39 -14.55
C ASP A 176 -4.46 16.98 -15.03
N GLY A 177 -4.93 15.77 -14.72
CA GLY A 177 -6.20 15.23 -15.21
C GLY A 177 -6.25 15.00 -16.73
N ASN A 178 -5.10 15.10 -17.41
CA ASN A 178 -4.96 14.90 -18.84
C ASN A 178 -4.86 13.40 -19.16
N PHE A 179 -6.02 12.75 -19.16
CA PHE A 179 -6.15 11.35 -19.52
C PHE A 179 -6.35 11.20 -21.02
N TYR A 180 -5.61 10.27 -21.64
CA TYR A 180 -5.84 9.90 -23.03
C TYR A 180 -6.96 8.86 -23.12
N THR A 181 -7.88 9.04 -24.07
CA THR A 181 -8.84 8.01 -24.49
C THR A 181 -8.44 7.48 -25.86
N PHE A 182 -8.63 6.17 -26.12
CA PHE A 182 -8.39 5.65 -27.45
C PHE A 182 -9.29 6.33 -28.48
N GLN A 183 -8.78 6.52 -29.69
CA GLN A 183 -9.60 6.92 -30.83
C GLN A 183 -10.45 5.71 -31.25
N GLY A 184 -11.76 5.73 -30.96
CA GLY A 184 -12.69 4.65 -31.29
C GLY A 184 -13.76 4.42 -30.22
N ALA A 185 -14.39 3.24 -30.22
CA ALA A 185 -15.48 2.91 -29.30
C ALA A 185 -15.05 2.70 -27.83
N ASP A 186 -13.74 2.56 -27.56
CA ASP A 186 -13.20 2.42 -26.21
C ASP A 186 -12.79 3.78 -25.63
N ILE A 187 -13.70 4.39 -24.87
CA ILE A 187 -13.50 5.69 -24.21
C ILE A 187 -12.84 5.57 -22.82
N ARG A 188 -12.30 4.40 -22.45
CA ARG A 188 -11.66 4.26 -21.15
C ARG A 188 -10.39 5.09 -21.08
N THR A 189 -10.30 5.89 -20.02
CA THR A 189 -9.10 6.60 -19.58
C THR A 189 -7.90 5.65 -19.49
N ARG A 190 -6.81 6.00 -20.18
CA ARG A 190 -5.50 5.33 -20.10
C ARG A 190 -4.44 6.32 -19.62
N PHE A 191 -3.50 5.81 -18.85
CA PHE A 191 -2.25 6.49 -18.54
C PHE A 191 -1.31 6.32 -19.73
N ASP A 192 -0.67 7.39 -20.20
CA ASP A 192 0.28 7.32 -21.32
C ASP A 192 1.59 6.59 -20.95
N GLY A 193 1.82 6.36 -19.65
CA GLY A 193 3.00 5.70 -19.12
C GLY A 193 4.28 6.51 -19.33
N ALA A 194 4.17 7.79 -19.72
CA ALA A 194 5.31 8.67 -19.87
C ALA A 194 5.93 8.90 -18.48
N ARG A 195 7.22 8.64 -18.36
CA ARG A 195 7.98 8.93 -17.15
C ARG A 195 8.32 10.41 -17.08
N ILE A 196 8.46 10.92 -15.87
CA ILE A 196 8.88 12.31 -15.65
C ILE A 196 10.43 12.41 -15.71
N ASP A 197 11.12 11.26 -15.69
CA ASP A 197 12.57 11.10 -15.82
C ASP A 197 13.04 10.31 -17.07
#